data_AF-A0A4P7UI16-F1
#
_entry.id   AF-A0A4P7UI16-F1
#
_cell.length_a   1.000
_cell.length_b   1.000
_cell.length_c   1.000
_cell.angle_alpha   90.00
_cell.angle_beta   90.00
_cell.angle_gamma   90.00
#
_symmetry.space_group_name_H-M   'P 1'
#
loop_
_entity.id
_entity.type
_entity.pdbx_description
1 polymer ?
#
loop_
_entity_poly.entity_id
_entity_poly.type
_entity_poly.pdbx_seq_one_letter_code
_entity_poly.pdbx_strand_id
1 'polypeptide(L)'
;MNGNVDRKWAVSFLMTHSLELAITPKNTVFANVNRGKSVWWMTPDNKKFLQDLFIVLSDSNNKLLVFFIPANSISTPASVFHQRKDNRSSIEVSTKDPSYTEIRKKKITFDLFFLCSLPITTDR
;
A
#
# COMPACT_ATOMS: atom_id res chain seq x y z
N MET A 1 3.99 -1.95 20.89
CA MET A 1 3.29 -3.20 20.49
C MET A 1 3.55 -3.39 19.00
N ASN A 2 4.35 -4.40 18.63
CA ASN A 2 4.76 -4.70 17.25
C ASN A 2 3.85 -5.79 16.66
N GLY A 3 2.57 -5.49 16.49
CA GLY A 3 1.64 -6.36 15.78
C GLY A 3 1.66 -6.02 14.30
N ASN A 4 1.95 -6.98 13.42
CA ASN A 4 1.59 -6.81 12.02
C ASN A 4 0.05 -6.75 11.96
N VAL A 5 -0.49 -5.73 11.31
CA VAL A 5 -1.92 -5.65 11.05
C VAL A 5 -2.31 -6.78 10.08
N ASP A 6 -3.39 -7.51 10.40
CA ASP A 6 -3.92 -8.53 9.51
C ASP A 6 -4.50 -7.87 8.24
N ARG A 7 -4.06 -8.36 7.09
CA ARG A 7 -4.46 -7.81 5.79
C ARG A 7 -5.96 -7.95 5.55
N LYS A 8 -6.55 -9.11 5.85
CA LYS A 8 -7.97 -9.35 5.53
C LYS A 8 -8.85 -8.45 6.37
N TRP A 9 -8.53 -8.35 7.66
CA TRP A 9 -9.21 -7.46 8.58
C TRP A 9 -9.07 -6.00 8.16
N ALA A 10 -7.86 -5.51 7.85
CA ALA A 10 -7.65 -4.11 7.44
C ALA A 10 -8.41 -3.74 6.17
N VAL A 11 -8.38 -4.60 5.15
CA VAL A 11 -9.13 -4.34 3.91
C VAL A 11 -10.63 -4.38 4.16
N SER A 12 -11.13 -5.34 4.96
CA SER A 12 -12.54 -5.41 5.34
C SER A 12 -13.00 -4.18 6.15
N PHE A 13 -12.13 -3.70 7.04
CA PHE A 13 -12.35 -2.48 7.82
C PHE A 13 -12.50 -1.27 6.88
N LEU A 14 -11.57 -1.08 5.94
CA LEU A 14 -11.62 0.01 4.96
C LEU A 14 -12.87 -0.08 4.08
N MET A 15 -13.25 -1.28 3.62
CA MET A 15 -14.48 -1.49 2.85
C MET A 15 -15.74 -1.05 3.59
N THR A 16 -15.78 -1.30 4.89
CA THR A 16 -16.95 -0.97 5.73
C THR A 16 -17.01 0.51 6.10
N HIS A 17 -15.84 1.14 6.31
CA HIS A 17 -15.76 2.49 6.90
C HIS A 17 -15.36 3.59 5.91
N SER A 18 -14.98 3.25 4.68
CA SER A 18 -14.59 4.22 3.65
C SER A 18 -15.63 4.20 2.52
N LEU A 19 -16.85 4.66 2.80
CA LEU A 19 -18.02 4.54 1.91
C LEU A 19 -17.84 5.16 0.52
N GLU A 20 -16.92 6.11 0.38
CA GLU A 20 -16.61 6.77 -0.90
C GLU A 20 -15.55 6.02 -1.73
N LEU A 21 -14.87 5.03 -1.12
CA LEU A 21 -13.83 4.26 -1.76
C LEU A 21 -14.34 2.88 -2.17
N ALA A 22 -14.32 2.61 -3.47
CA ALA A 22 -14.59 1.28 -4.03
C ALA A 22 -13.43 0.30 -3.77
N ILE A 23 -12.93 0.23 -2.53
CA ILE A 23 -11.86 -0.69 -2.11
C ILE A 23 -12.39 -2.11 -2.14
N THR A 24 -11.59 -3.02 -2.67
CA THR A 24 -11.85 -4.46 -2.72
C THR A 24 -10.54 -5.23 -2.55
N PRO A 25 -10.58 -6.52 -2.16
CA PRO A 25 -9.38 -7.34 -2.14
C PRO A 25 -8.68 -7.43 -3.51
N LYS A 26 -9.44 -7.33 -4.60
CA LYS A 26 -8.94 -7.44 -5.98
C LYS A 26 -8.17 -6.21 -6.41
N ASN A 27 -8.59 -5.02 -6.01
CA ASN A 27 -7.96 -3.75 -6.37
C ASN A 27 -7.01 -3.20 -5.30
N THR A 28 -6.72 -3.98 -4.25
CA THR A 28 -5.87 -3.53 -3.16
C THR A 28 -4.55 -4.27 -3.10
N VAL A 29 -3.50 -3.55 -2.72
CA VAL A 29 -2.19 -4.06 -2.28
C VAL A 29 -1.98 -3.58 -0.87
N PHE A 30 -1.56 -4.49 0.01
CA PHE A 30 -1.39 -4.20 1.42
C PHE A 30 0.04 -4.53 1.85
N ALA A 31 0.65 -3.69 2.68
CA ALA A 31 1.95 -3.95 3.28
C ALA A 31 2.03 -3.45 4.73
N ASN A 32 2.53 -4.30 5.60
CA ASN A 32 3.04 -3.89 6.91
C ASN A 32 4.45 -3.31 6.77
N VAL A 33 4.89 -2.55 7.78
CA VAL A 33 6.30 -2.19 7.92
C VAL A 33 7.14 -3.48 7.94
N ASN A 34 8.17 -3.51 7.11
CA ASN A 34 9.11 -4.63 7.08
C ASN A 34 9.90 -4.68 8.40
N ARG A 35 10.03 -5.88 9.00
CA ARG A 35 10.71 -6.05 10.30
C ARG A 35 12.22 -5.79 10.21
N GLY A 36 12.85 -6.14 9.10
CA GLY A 36 14.30 -6.01 8.91
C GLY A 36 14.75 -4.66 8.37
N LYS A 37 13.82 -3.85 7.85
CA LYS A 37 14.12 -2.54 7.26
C LYS A 37 12.91 -1.64 7.44
N SER A 38 13.11 -0.38 7.86
CA SER A 38 12.04 0.61 8.08
C SER A 38 11.40 1.10 6.77
N VAL A 39 10.82 0.19 6.00
CA VAL A 39 10.16 0.40 4.71
C VAL A 39 8.87 -0.39 4.63
N TRP A 40 7.93 0.08 3.84
CA TRP A 40 6.89 -0.76 3.26
C TRP A 40 7.41 -1.34 1.96
N TRP A 41 7.37 -2.67 1.85
CA TRP A 41 7.71 -3.38 0.62
C TRP A 41 6.49 -4.14 0.13
N MET A 42 6.07 -3.81 -1.10
CA MET A 42 4.97 -4.46 -1.79
C MET A 42 5.37 -4.98 -3.16
N THR A 43 4.63 -5.98 -3.64
CA THR A 43 4.89 -6.64 -4.93
C THR A 43 3.63 -6.75 -5.80
N PRO A 44 2.99 -5.66 -6.24
CA PRO A 44 1.81 -5.76 -7.10
C PRO A 44 2.06 -6.58 -8.37
N ASP A 45 1.06 -7.35 -8.78
CA ASP A 45 0.99 -7.84 -10.16
C ASP A 45 0.85 -6.64 -11.10
N ASN A 46 1.60 -6.63 -12.19
CA ASN A 46 1.57 -5.56 -13.18
C ASN A 46 0.16 -5.34 -13.77
N LYS A 47 -0.69 -6.38 -13.79
CA LYS A 47 -2.09 -6.24 -14.23
C LYS A 47 -2.94 -5.36 -13.31
N LYS A 48 -2.55 -5.18 -12.04
CA LYS A 48 -3.30 -4.31 -11.11
C LYS A 48 -3.25 -2.84 -11.49
N PHE A 49 -2.27 -2.41 -12.29
CA PHE A 49 -2.18 -1.01 -12.77
C PHE A 49 -3.13 -0.71 -13.94
N LEU A 50 -3.78 -1.73 -14.52
CA LEU A 50 -4.82 -1.58 -15.56
C LEU A 50 -6.20 -1.24 -15.00
N GLN A 51 -6.33 -1.27 -13.68
CA GLN A 51 -7.54 -0.93 -12.94
C GLN A 51 -7.16 0.06 -11.86
N ASP A 52 -8.17 0.70 -11.28
CA ASP A 52 -8.01 1.48 -10.06
C ASP A 52 -7.32 0.62 -9.01
N LEU A 53 -6.28 1.16 -8.38
CA LEU A 53 -5.43 0.43 -7.45
C LEU A 53 -5.27 1.23 -6.16
N PHE A 54 -5.63 0.60 -5.04
CA PHE A 54 -5.38 1.10 -3.71
C PHE A 54 -4.12 0.46 -3.13
N ILE A 55 -3.19 1.28 -2.66
CA ILE A 55 -2.06 0.85 -1.85
C ILE A 55 -2.38 1.20 -0.41
N VAL A 56 -2.39 0.19 0.46
CA VAL A 56 -2.69 0.33 1.89
C VAL A 56 -1.46 -0.06 2.70
N LEU A 57 -0.92 0.91 3.42
CA LEU A 57 0.28 0.74 4.24
C LEU A 57 -0.08 0.88 5.71
N SER A 58 0.17 -0.15 6.51
CA SER A 58 0.03 -0.05 7.96
C SER A 58 1.30 0.48 8.60
N ASP A 59 1.20 1.53 9.41
CA ASP A 59 2.30 2.02 10.22
C ASP A 59 2.37 1.27 11.58
N SER A 60 3.40 1.57 12.38
CA SER A 60 3.58 0.98 13.71
C SER A 60 2.62 1.51 14.78
N ASN A 61 1.79 2.50 14.44
CA ASN A 61 0.86 3.18 15.35
C ASN A 61 -0.59 2.80 15.04
N ASN A 62 -0.81 1.64 14.40
CA ASN A 62 -2.13 1.16 13.97
C ASN A 62 -2.85 2.14 13.04
N LYS A 63 -2.11 2.87 12.20
CA LYS A 63 -2.68 3.71 11.14
C LYS A 63 -2.56 3.02 9.80
N LEU A 64 -3.57 3.18 8.95
CA LEU A 64 -3.54 2.81 7.54
C LEU A 64 -3.40 4.07 6.70
N LEU A 65 -2.29 4.16 5.96
CA LEU A 65 -2.07 5.13 4.90
C LEU A 65 -2.61 4.51 3.61
N VAL A 66 -3.57 5.17 2.98
CA VAL A 66 -4.18 4.71 1.74
C VAL A 66 -3.80 5.66 0.62
N PHE A 67 -3.26 5.10 -0.46
CA PHE A 67 -2.90 5.80 -1.69
C PHE A 67 -3.74 5.26 -2.84
N PHE A 68 -4.03 6.11 -3.81
CA PHE A 68 -4.83 5.76 -4.98
C PHE A 68 -4.01 5.94 -6.26
N ILE A 69 -4.01 4.91 -7.10
CA ILE A 69 -3.43 4.94 -8.44
C ILE A 69 -4.59 4.72 -9.42
N PRO A 70 -4.96 5.73 -10.22
CA PRO A 70 -6.02 5.59 -11.22
C PRO A 70 -5.67 4.51 -12.25
N ALA A 71 -6.69 3.82 -12.75
CA ALA A 71 -6.54 2.85 -13.84
C ALA A 71 -5.73 3.44 -15.00
N ASN A 72 -4.78 2.67 -15.53
CA ASN A 72 -3.96 3.01 -16.69
C ASN A 72 -3.07 4.26 -16.55
N SER A 73 -3.01 4.90 -15.38
CA SER A 73 -2.07 6.00 -15.11
C SER A 73 -0.60 5.54 -15.18
N ILE A 74 -0.36 4.24 -14.95
CA ILE A 74 0.94 3.58 -15.10
C ILE A 74 0.80 2.44 -16.10
N SER A 75 0.84 2.77 -17.39
CA SER A 75 0.69 1.79 -18.48
C SER A 75 1.87 0.81 -18.60
N THR A 76 3.07 1.23 -18.19
CA THR A 76 4.29 0.41 -18.24
C THR A 76 4.94 0.33 -16.86
N PRO A 77 4.47 -0.54 -15.94
CA PRO A 77 5.00 -0.61 -14.57
C PRO A 77 6.51 -0.84 -14.51
N ALA A 78 7.09 -1.59 -15.45
CA ALA A 78 8.54 -1.82 -15.52
C ALA A 78 9.37 -0.54 -15.79
N SER A 79 8.79 0.51 -16.37
CA SER A 79 9.49 1.79 -16.59
C SER A 79 9.56 2.64 -15.32
N VAL A 80 8.58 2.48 -14.42
CA VAL A 80 8.40 3.24 -13.16
C VAL A 80 8.99 2.50 -11.97
N PHE A 81 8.78 1.19 -11.88
CA PHE A 81 9.16 0.35 -10.75
C PHE A 81 10.28 -0.63 -11.09
N HIS A 82 10.93 -1.19 -10.08
CA HIS A 82 11.86 -2.29 -10.28
C HIS A 82 11.08 -3.56 -10.64
N GLN A 83 11.42 -4.16 -11.78
CA GLN A 83 10.76 -5.36 -12.28
C GLN A 83 11.41 -6.60 -11.67
N ARG A 84 10.60 -7.48 -11.06
CA ARG A 84 11.05 -8.78 -10.56
C ARG A 84 11.05 -9.83 -11.66
N LYS A 85 11.76 -10.94 -11.43
CA LYS A 85 11.81 -12.11 -12.32
C LYS A 85 10.46 -12.78 -12.54
N ASP A 86 9.53 -12.66 -11.59
CA ASP A 86 8.16 -13.21 -11.64
C ASP A 86 7.16 -12.28 -12.37
N ASN A 87 7.67 -11.31 -13.15
CA ASN A 87 6.88 -10.29 -13.83
C ASN A 87 6.02 -9.38 -12.91
N ARG A 88 6.34 -9.30 -11.61
CA ARG A 88 5.71 -8.35 -10.68
C ARG A 88 6.57 -7.11 -10.46
N SER A 89 5.92 -5.99 -10.18
CA SER A 89 6.61 -4.79 -9.75
C SER A 89 7.07 -4.94 -8.30
N SER A 90 8.25 -4.42 -7.97
CA SER A 90 8.73 -4.27 -6.61
C SER A 90 8.74 -2.80 -6.25
N ILE A 91 7.92 -2.43 -5.27
CA ILE A 91 7.78 -1.05 -4.81
C ILE A 91 8.24 -1.02 -3.36
N GLU A 92 9.10 -0.05 -3.05
CA GLU A 92 9.64 0.14 -1.72
C GLU A 92 9.48 1.61 -1.33
N VAL A 93 8.88 1.87 -0.18
CA VAL A 93 8.61 3.22 0.34
C VAL A 93 9.18 3.30 1.75
N SER A 94 9.93 4.36 2.04
CA SER A 94 10.50 4.57 3.37
C SER A 94 9.42 4.97 4.37
N THR A 95 9.46 4.38 5.57
CA THR A 95 8.61 4.82 6.70
C THR A 95 9.06 6.15 7.30
N LYS A 96 10.26 6.63 6.92
CA LYS A 96 10.87 7.85 7.43
C LYS A 96 10.76 9.02 6.47
N ASP A 97 10.30 8.78 5.24
CA ASP A 97 10.15 9.80 4.21
C ASP A 97 8.68 10.19 4.08
N PRO A 98 8.28 11.39 4.55
CA PRO A 98 6.89 11.83 4.49
C PRO A 98 6.42 12.17 3.07
N SER A 99 7.33 12.21 2.08
CA SER A 99 6.93 12.37 0.68
C SER A 99 6.36 11.08 0.09
N TYR A 100 6.61 9.92 0.71
CA TYR A 100 6.19 8.62 0.17
C TYR A 100 6.71 8.35 -1.25
N THR A 101 7.91 8.85 -1.57
CA THR A 101 8.55 8.58 -2.86
C THR A 101 9.06 7.13 -2.92
N GLU A 102 8.81 6.44 -4.03
CA GLU A 102 9.35 5.10 -4.26
C GLU A 102 10.88 5.15 -4.31
N ILE A 103 11.57 4.35 -3.51
CA ILE A 103 12.98 4.63 -3.21
C ILE A 103 13.97 4.03 -4.21
N ARG A 104 13.60 3.03 -5.01
CA ARG A 104 14.55 2.33 -5.90
C ARG A 104 14.77 3.09 -7.20
N LYS A 105 13.70 3.58 -7.82
CA LYS A 105 13.72 4.33 -9.07
C LYS A 105 13.36 5.80 -8.90
N LYS A 106 12.64 6.18 -7.82
CA LYS A 106 12.29 7.58 -7.52
C LYS A 106 11.54 8.29 -8.65
N LYS A 107 10.73 7.53 -9.39
CA LYS A 107 9.94 8.04 -10.51
C LYS A 107 8.50 8.40 -10.13
N ILE A 108 8.07 8.00 -8.94
CA ILE A 108 6.73 8.27 -8.44
C ILE A 108 6.77 8.60 -6.96
N THR A 109 5.94 9.58 -6.62
CA THR A 109 5.63 10.03 -5.27
C THR A 109 4.15 9.75 -5.09
N PHE A 110 3.79 9.02 -4.02
CA PHE A 110 2.40 8.67 -3.78
C PHE A 110 1.73 9.74 -2.95
N ASP A 111 0.69 10.36 -3.49
CA ASP A 111 -0.13 11.32 -2.75
C ASP A 111 -1.05 10.57 -1.78
N LEU A 112 -0.94 10.91 -0.49
CA LEU A 112 -1.79 10.31 0.54
C LEU A 112 -3.25 10.65 0.25
N PHE A 113 -4.02 9.62 -0.07
CA PHE A 113 -5.42 9.77 -0.42
C PHE A 113 -6.30 9.79 0.84
N PHE A 114 -6.02 8.88 1.79
CA PHE A 114 -6.79 8.76 3.02
C PHE A 114 -5.92 8.21 4.16
N LEU A 115 -6.14 8.72 5.38
CA LEU A 115 -5.51 8.23 6.60
C LEU A 115 -6.58 7.68 7.53
N CYS A 116 -6.40 6.44 7.96
CA CYS A 116 -7.32 5.77 8.88
C CYS A 116 -6.62 5.34 10.15
N SER A 117 -7.19 5.65 11.32
CA SER A 117 -6.74 5.08 12.59
C SER A 117 -7.55 3.82 12.87
N LEU A 118 -6.87 2.68 13.02
CA LEU A 118 -7.51 1.44 13.41
C LEU A 118 -7.89 1.52 14.89
N PRO A 119 -9.04 0.95 15.29
CA PRO A 119 -9.36 0.80 16.69
C PRO A 119 -8.25 0.02 17.39
N ILE A 120 -7.84 0.47 18.57
CA ILE A 120 -6.93 -0.29 19.42
C ILE A 120 -7.69 -1.54 19.83
N THR A 121 -7.36 -2.70 19.26
CA THR A 121 -7.84 -3.98 19.76
C THR A 121 -7.15 -4.23 21.10
N THR A 122 -7.78 -3.81 22.19
CA THR A 122 -7.44 -4.26 23.54
C THR A 122 -7.96 -5.68 23.72
N ASP A 123 -7.34 -6.65 23.05
CA ASP A 123 -7.49 -8.04 23.49
C ASP A 123 -6.39 -8.33 24.51
N ARG A 124 -6.86 -8.59 25.73
CA ARG A 124 -6.12 -9.15 26.86
C ARG A 124 -5.89 -10.64 26.66
#